data_AF-A0A958TYE9-F1
#
_entry.id   AF-A0A958TYE9-F1
#
_cell.length_a   1.000
_cell.length_b   1.000
_cell.length_c   1.000
_cell.angle_alpha   90.00
_cell.angle_beta   90.00
_cell.angle_gamma   90.00
#
_symmetry.space_group_name_H-M   'P 1'
#
loop_
_entity.id
_entity.type
_entity.pdbx_description
1 polymer ?
#
loop_
_entity_poly.entity_id
_entity_poly.type
_entity_poly.pdbx_seq_one_letter_code
_entity_poly.pdbx_strand_id
1 'polypeptide(L)'
;ADVWSPLPQNIFYNNGDIIQYIFTNTFVDIQMLIEGNFDLSTLNDPGVLNNQTFRIAVVPAEFAATNPSMKELLEKMQVDGSQIEKIEL
;
A
#
# COMPACT_ATOMS: atom_id res chain seq x y z
N ALA A 1 12.86 14.01 -0.91
CA ALA A 1 12.80 12.54 -0.72
C ALA A 1 11.34 12.16 -0.76
N ASP A 2 10.97 11.14 -1.53
CA ASP A 2 9.59 10.65 -1.52
C ASP A 2 9.27 10.05 -0.16
N VAL A 3 8.18 10.49 0.44
CA VAL A 3 7.71 10.01 1.75
C VAL A 3 6.71 8.89 1.49
N TRP A 4 7.01 7.70 2.02
CA TRP A 4 6.16 6.51 1.90
C TRP A 4 5.53 6.20 3.25
N SER A 5 4.23 5.96 3.26
CA SER A 5 3.48 5.55 4.44
C SER A 5 3.16 4.05 4.38
N PRO A 6 3.34 3.29 5.47
CA PRO A 6 2.95 1.89 5.52
C PRO A 6 1.42 1.75 5.59
N LEU A 7 0.91 0.65 5.03
CA LEU A 7 -0.49 0.22 5.18
C LEU A 7 -0.64 -0.83 6.31
N PRO A 8 -1.79 -0.91 7.00
CA PRO A 8 -2.98 -0.08 6.81
C PRO A 8 -2.84 1.34 7.38
N GLN A 9 -3.55 2.29 6.78
CA GLN A 9 -3.53 3.70 7.19
C GLN A 9 -4.95 4.23 7.34
N ASN A 10 -5.21 4.95 8.44
CA ASN A 10 -6.45 5.67 8.67
C ASN A 10 -6.28 7.15 8.30
N ILE A 11 -7.28 7.74 7.65
CA ILE A 11 -7.37 9.16 7.38
C ILE A 11 -8.63 9.68 8.07
N PHE A 12 -8.45 10.71 8.89
CA PHE A 12 -9.51 11.31 9.70
C PHE A 12 -9.89 12.67 9.11
N TYR A 13 -11.17 12.85 8.87
CA TYR A 13 -11.73 14.12 8.41
C TYR A 13 -12.30 14.92 9.60
N ASN A 14 -12.36 16.24 9.44
CA ASN A 14 -12.79 17.14 10.51
C ASN A 14 -14.26 16.97 10.91
N ASN A 15 -15.08 16.36 10.05
CA ASN A 15 -16.49 16.06 10.30
C ASN A 15 -16.71 14.75 11.06
N GLY A 16 -15.64 14.04 11.44
CA GLY A 16 -15.73 12.74 12.12
C GLY A 16 -15.78 11.54 11.17
N ASP A 17 -15.75 11.77 9.86
CA ASP A 17 -15.61 10.70 8.88
C ASP A 17 -14.20 10.14 8.91
N ILE A 18 -14.11 8.83 8.71
CA ILE A 18 -12.87 8.07 8.74
C ILE A 18 -12.88 7.18 7.51
N ILE A 19 -11.76 7.21 6.78
CA ILE A 19 -11.45 6.20 5.78
C ILE A 19 -10.22 5.42 6.20
N GLN A 20 -10.13 4.20 5.71
CA GLN A 20 -9.01 3.31 5.93
C GLN A 20 -8.60 2.64 4.63
N TYR A 21 -7.31 2.69 4.34
CA TYR A 21 -6.70 1.80 3.36
C TYR A 21 -6.36 0.48 4.03
N ILE A 22 -6.93 -0.60 3.51
CA ILE A 22 -6.58 -1.96 3.92
C ILE A 22 -6.07 -2.74 2.72
N PHE A 23 -5.23 -3.74 2.99
CA PHE A 23 -4.89 -4.74 2.00
C PHE A 23 -5.01 -6.14 2.62
N THR A 24 -5.45 -7.07 1.79
CA THR A 24 -5.45 -8.51 2.07
C THR A 24 -4.68 -9.20 0.96
N ASN A 25 -4.06 -10.34 1.26
CA ASN A 25 -3.34 -11.11 0.26
C ASN A 25 -3.64 -12.60 0.40
N THR A 26 -3.48 -13.30 -0.72
CA THR A 26 -3.38 -14.75 -0.77
C THR A 26 -2.03 -15.12 -1.40
N PHE A 27 -1.83 -16.41 -1.67
CA PHE A 27 -0.65 -16.85 -2.40
C PHE A 27 -0.65 -16.36 -3.87
N VAL A 28 -1.82 -16.03 -4.43
CA VAL A 28 -1.98 -15.76 -5.87
C VAL A 28 -2.43 -14.33 -6.19
N ASP A 29 -3.03 -13.64 -5.22
CA ASP A 29 -3.56 -12.29 -5.42
C ASP A 29 -3.34 -11.39 -4.21
N ILE A 30 -3.45 -10.09 -4.47
CA ILE A 30 -3.45 -9.03 -3.47
C ILE A 30 -4.65 -8.15 -3.75
N GLN A 31 -5.43 -7.86 -2.73
CA GLN A 31 -6.58 -7.00 -2.80
C GLN A 31 -6.34 -5.77 -1.92
N MET A 32 -6.52 -4.59 -2.49
CA MET A 32 -6.52 -3.33 -1.75
C MET A 32 -7.93 -2.76 -1.75
N LEU A 33 -8.40 -2.32 -0.59
CA LEU A 33 -9.72 -1.74 -0.43
C LEU A 33 -9.64 -0.43 0.36
N ILE A 34 -10.60 0.45 0.09
CA ILE A 34 -10.90 1.61 0.91
C ILE A 34 -12.18 1.27 1.66
N GLU A 35 -12.12 1.33 2.99
CA GLU A 35 -13.29 1.24 3.86
C GLU A 35 -13.53 2.59 4.53
N GLY A 36 -14.76 2.86 4.92
CA GLY A 36 -15.10 4.08 5.65
C GLY A 36 -16.36 3.93 6.47
N ASN A 37 -16.57 4.84 7.41
CA ASN A 37 -17.76 4.87 8.27
C ASN A 37 -18.95 5.66 7.66
N PHE A 38 -18.88 5.97 6.36
CA PHE A 38 -19.88 6.74 5.62
C PHE A 38 -20.04 6.17 4.20
N ASP A 39 -20.99 6.72 3.44
CA ASP A 39 -21.20 6.34 2.04
C ASP A 39 -20.03 6.80 1.16
N LEU A 40 -19.14 5.87 0.80
CA LEU A 40 -17.96 6.12 -0.03
C LEU A 40 -18.30 6.65 -1.43
N SER A 41 -19.53 6.47 -1.93
CA SER A 41 -19.93 7.09 -3.21
C SER A 41 -19.96 8.62 -3.15
N THR A 42 -20.01 9.19 -1.95
CA THR A 42 -19.96 10.63 -1.70
C THR A 42 -18.53 11.15 -1.48
N LEU A 43 -17.54 10.27 -1.41
CA LEU A 43 -16.14 10.64 -1.24
C LEU A 43 -15.64 11.35 -2.51
N ASN A 44 -15.34 12.64 -2.38
CA ASN A 44 -14.81 13.48 -3.45
C ASN A 44 -13.45 14.06 -3.05
N ASP A 45 -12.57 13.22 -2.52
CA ASP A 45 -11.20 13.60 -2.16
C ASP A 45 -10.22 13.06 -3.22
N PRO A 46 -9.75 13.90 -4.16
CA PRO A 46 -8.79 13.49 -5.18
C PRO A 46 -7.46 13.01 -4.59
N GLY A 47 -7.09 13.51 -3.40
CA GLY A 47 -5.85 13.13 -2.73
C GLY A 47 -5.86 11.71 -2.20
N VAL A 48 -7.05 11.09 -2.12
CA VAL A 48 -7.26 9.71 -1.71
C VAL A 48 -7.64 8.84 -2.91
N LEU A 49 -8.52 9.32 -3.77
CA LEU A 49 -9.06 8.49 -4.86
C LEU A 49 -8.17 8.45 -6.10
N ASN A 50 -7.37 9.50 -6.34
CA ASN A 50 -6.67 9.67 -7.61
C ASN A 50 -5.15 9.61 -7.43
N ASN A 51 -4.46 9.10 -8.47
CA ASN A 51 -2.99 9.08 -8.58
C ASN A 51 -2.25 8.47 -7.37
N GLN A 52 -2.87 7.53 -6.66
CA GLN A 52 -2.23 6.82 -5.56
C GLN A 52 -1.19 5.84 -6.11
N THR A 53 0.01 5.87 -5.55
CA THR A 53 1.06 4.91 -5.88
C THR A 53 1.20 3.92 -4.74
N PHE A 54 0.90 2.65 -5.02
CA PHE A 54 1.09 1.57 -4.08
C PHE A 54 2.36 0.80 -4.42
N ARG A 55 3.15 0.46 -3.39
CA ARG A 55 4.33 -0.38 -3.52
C ARG A 55 4.10 -1.67 -2.75
N ILE A 56 4.21 -2.78 -3.45
CA ILE A 56 3.99 -4.11 -2.92
C ILE A 56 5.32 -4.86 -3.01
N ALA A 57 5.79 -5.40 -1.89
CA ALA A 57 6.92 -6.32 -1.88
C ALA A 57 6.43 -7.72 -1.49
N VAL A 58 6.60 -8.68 -2.40
CA VAL A 58 6.37 -10.10 -2.14
C VAL A 58 7.69 -10.70 -1.66
N VAL A 59 7.74 -11.04 -0.38
CA VAL A 59 8.96 -11.49 0.29
C VAL A 59 8.88 -13.01 0.51
N PRO A 60 9.87 -13.79 0.06
CA PRO A 60 9.93 -15.22 0.37
C PRO A 60 9.94 -15.45 1.90
N ALA A 61 9.27 -16.51 2.35
CA ALA A 61 9.09 -16.80 3.78
C ALA A 61 10.41 -16.90 4.57
N GLU A 62 11.48 -17.36 3.92
CA GLU A 62 12.83 -17.44 4.51
C GLU A 62 13.37 -16.07 4.97
N PHE A 63 12.98 -14.98 4.30
CA PHE A 63 13.40 -13.61 4.63
C PHE A 63 12.38 -12.88 5.52
N ALA A 64 11.11 -13.26 5.46
CA ALA A 64 10.02 -12.62 6.19
C ALA A 64 10.18 -12.68 7.72
N ALA A 65 10.86 -13.71 8.24
CA ALA A 65 11.15 -13.84 9.67
C ALA A 65 11.96 -12.66 10.27
N THR A 66 12.63 -11.87 9.42
CA THR A 66 13.46 -10.74 9.85
C THR A 66 12.77 -9.37 9.82
N ASN A 67 11.49 -9.31 9.41
CA ASN A 67 10.71 -8.09 9.18
C ASN A 67 11.53 -6.94 8.54
N PRO A 68 12.20 -7.20 7.40
CA PRO A 68 13.12 -6.24 6.79
C PRO A 68 12.39 -5.03 6.20
N SER A 69 13.06 -3.87 6.23
CA SER A 69 12.63 -2.70 5.49
C SER A 69 12.73 -2.92 3.97
N MET A 70 12.02 -2.11 3.19
CA MET A 70 12.07 -2.18 1.71
C MET A 70 13.50 -2.07 1.16
N LYS A 71 14.34 -1.23 1.78
CA LYS A 71 15.73 -1.08 1.38
C LYS A 71 16.51 -2.39 1.57
N GLU A 72 16.37 -3.01 2.75
CA GLU A 72 17.03 -4.28 3.05
C GLU A 72 16.51 -5.42 2.18
N LEU A 73 15.23 -5.39 1.78
CA LEU A 73 14.66 -6.35 0.83
C LEU A 73 15.29 -6.23 -0.55
N LEU A 74 15.40 -5.02 -1.09
CA LEU A 74 16.03 -4.80 -2.40
C LEU A 74 17.49 -5.27 -2.42
N GLU A 75 18.24 -4.96 -1.36
CA GLU A 75 19.62 -5.43 -1.20
C GLU A 75 19.70 -6.96 -1.11
N LYS A 76 18.83 -7.60 -0.32
CA LYS A 76 18.80 -9.06 -0.15
C LYS A 76 18.35 -9.80 -1.42
N MET A 77 17.38 -9.25 -2.14
CA MET A 77 16.88 -9.83 -3.39
C MET A 77 17.78 -9.55 -4.58
N GLN A 78 18.81 -8.70 -4.42
CA GLN A 78 19.70 -8.24 -5.50
C GLN A 78 18.92 -7.63 -6.68
N VAL A 79 17.79 -6.99 -6.37
CA VAL A 79 16.91 -6.37 -7.36
C VAL A 79 17.24 -4.89 -7.43
N ASP A 80 17.62 -4.42 -8.62
CA ASP A 80 17.75 -2.99 -8.88
C ASP A 80 16.37 -2.35 -9.06
N GLY A 81 16.18 -1.11 -8.61
CA GLY A 81 14.90 -0.41 -8.72
C GLY A 81 14.36 -0.31 -10.16
N SER A 82 15.24 -0.41 -11.16
CA SER A 82 14.88 -0.49 -12.59
C SER A 82 14.15 -1.78 -13.01
N GLN A 83 14.23 -2.84 -12.21
CA GLN A 83 13.60 -4.12 -12.48
C GLN A 83 12.21 -4.25 -11.85
N ILE A 84 11.78 -3.25 -11.08
CA ILE A 84 10.45 -3.23 -10.48
C ILE A 84 9.42 -2.96 -11.58
N GLU A 85 8.55 -3.93 -11.81
CA GLU A 85 7.46 -3.78 -12.77
C GLU A 85 6.46 -2.73 -12.30
N LYS A 86 6.22 -1.72 -13.14
CA LYS A 86 5.18 -0.72 -12.92
C LYS A 86 3.94 -1.13 -13.70
N ILE A 87 2.88 -1.46 -12.98
CA ILE A 87 1.57 -1.75 -13.56
C ILE A 87 0.74 -0.46 -13.47
N GLU A 88 0.27 0.02 -14.62
CA GLU A 88 -0.72 1.10 -14.70
C GLU A 88 -2.08 0.46 -14.99
N LEU A 89 -3.07 0.75 -14.13
CA LEU A 89 -4.44 0.23 -14.20
C LEU A 89 -5.38 1.27 -14.82
#